data_AF-A0A7U8BHY3-F1
#
_entry.id   AF-A0A7U8BHY3-F1
#
_cell.length_a   1.000
_cell.length_b   1.000
_cell.length_c   1.000
_cell.angle_alpha   90.00
_cell.angle_beta   90.00
_cell.angle_gamma   90.00
#
_symmetry.space_group_name_H-M   'P 1'
#
loop_
_entity.id
_entity.type
_entity.pdbx_description
1 polymer ?
#
loop_
_entity_poly.entity_id
_entity_poly.type
_entity_poly.pdbx_seq_one_letter_code
_entity_poly.pdbx_strand_id
1 'polypeptide(L)'
;MNNYFDPLFKGLTRPALLFGVPLVPFIINILGFILIAVYTQQFFLLIFGVISYFIMKAMTKKDEQMFRLFFLKTKFISNFLSRKYHKAKTFNSVSYKRLPTNNDFPKLSIFPLHAEPSLEKLIPYSSLLTDSIVITKEHMLISTFFIEGIEFECESDENLIFKKNLLNMMIMSFSNEPIAFYFHNVRFKLHEFLDSHFENSFLKEIDEKYHKSFDKKSFQQNSLYLTLVYKPLKSNIDLKTFNKLNYKSKAKEISNFVLKFQEYLGKLEANIKDF
;
A
#
# COMPACT_ATOMS: atom_id res chain seq x y z
N MET A 1 33.29 2.44 20.49
CA MET A 1 31.87 2.55 20.10
C MET A 1 31.51 4.03 20.00
N ASN A 2 31.78 4.65 18.85
CA ASN A 2 31.22 5.97 18.58
C ASN A 2 29.71 5.79 18.39
N ASN A 3 28.91 6.40 19.26
CA ASN A 3 27.46 6.42 19.14
C ASN A 3 27.09 7.27 17.92
N TYR A 4 27.04 6.65 16.73
CA TYR A 4 26.42 7.23 15.56
C TYR A 4 24.91 7.26 15.80
N PHE A 5 24.41 8.38 16.34
CA PHE A 5 23.00 8.66 16.42
C PHE A 5 22.50 8.98 15.01
N ASP A 6 21.98 7.98 14.30
CA ASP A 6 21.13 8.22 13.14
C ASP A 6 19.80 8.79 13.67
N PRO A 7 19.43 10.05 13.34
CA PRO A 7 18.12 10.56 13.69
C PRO A 7 17.07 9.77 12.90
N LEU A 8 16.49 8.75 13.52
CA LEU A 8 15.42 7.98 12.92
C LEU A 8 14.16 8.86 12.91
N PHE A 9 13.87 9.48 11.76
CA PHE A 9 12.69 10.32 11.57
C PHE A 9 11.42 9.46 11.57
N LYS A 10 10.90 9.16 12.76
CA LYS A 10 9.66 8.39 13.02
C LYS A 10 8.39 9.07 12.45
N GLY A 11 8.52 10.20 11.75
CA GLY A 11 7.43 11.05 11.29
C GLY A 11 6.88 10.75 9.89
N LEU A 12 7.58 9.99 9.04
CA LEU A 12 7.21 9.85 7.62
C LEU A 12 6.02 8.91 7.34
N THR A 13 5.63 8.06 8.30
CA THR A 13 4.52 7.09 8.13
C THR A 13 3.33 7.36 9.06
N ARG A 14 3.43 8.38 9.91
CA ARG A 14 2.35 8.79 10.82
C ARG A 14 1.42 9.78 10.12
N PRO A 15 0.09 9.68 10.30
CA PRO A 15 -0.81 10.72 9.84
C PRO A 15 -0.50 12.03 10.56
N ALA A 16 -0.75 13.18 9.93
CA ALA A 16 -0.60 14.47 10.60
C ALA A 16 -1.55 14.53 11.81
N LEU A 17 -0.98 14.61 13.02
CA LEU A 17 -1.72 14.68 14.28
C LEU A 17 -1.74 16.12 14.79
N LEU A 18 -2.90 16.58 15.26
CA LEU A 18 -3.07 17.85 15.96
C LEU A 18 -3.71 17.55 17.32
N PHE A 19 -3.06 17.98 18.41
CA PHE A 19 -3.42 17.65 19.80
C PHE A 19 -3.63 16.14 20.09
N GLY A 20 -2.95 15.26 19.35
CA GLY A 20 -3.03 13.80 19.52
C GLY A 20 -4.20 13.13 18.79
N VAL A 21 -4.83 13.82 17.83
CA VAL A 21 -5.89 13.28 16.96
C VAL A 21 -5.50 13.56 15.50
N PRO A 22 -5.82 12.69 14.53
CA PRO A 22 -5.51 12.97 13.12
C PRO A 22 -6.23 14.23 12.62
N LEU A 23 -5.54 15.02 11.81
CA LEU A 23 -5.98 16.34 11.36
C LEU A 23 -7.32 16.29 10.63
N VAL A 24 -7.50 15.33 9.71
CA VAL A 24 -8.75 15.18 8.93
C VAL A 24 -9.98 14.96 9.82
N PRO A 25 -10.05 13.92 10.69
CA PRO A 25 -11.20 13.73 11.57
C PRO A 25 -11.36 14.87 12.57
N PHE A 26 -10.28 15.50 13.04
CA PHE A 26 -10.36 16.67 13.93
C PHE A 26 -11.07 17.86 13.26
N ILE A 27 -10.69 18.19 12.02
CA ILE A 27 -11.34 19.28 11.26
C ILE A 27 -12.80 18.95 10.97
N ILE A 28 -13.09 17.73 10.51
CA ILE A 28 -14.47 17.29 10.24
C ILE A 28 -15.33 17.40 11.51
N ASN A 29 -14.77 17.04 12.66
CA ASN A 29 -15.44 17.12 13.93
C ASN A 29 -15.81 18.57 14.30
N ILE A 30 -14.83 19.47 14.33
CA ILE A 30 -15.04 20.87 14.70
C ILE A 30 -16.00 21.56 13.72
N LEU A 31 -15.72 21.46 12.41
CA LEU A 31 -16.56 22.10 11.39
C LEU A 31 -17.98 21.51 11.39
N GLY A 32 -18.12 20.20 11.59
CA GLY A 32 -19.42 19.54 11.66
C GLY A 32 -20.29 20.07 12.80
N PHE A 33 -19.76 20.15 14.02
CA PHE A 33 -20.51 20.65 15.17
C PHE A 33 -20.77 22.17 15.09
N ILE A 34 -19.83 22.95 14.55
CA ILE A 34 -20.05 24.40 14.32
C ILE A 34 -21.18 24.60 13.32
N LEU A 35 -21.16 23.92 12.17
CA LEU A 35 -22.20 24.04 11.14
C LEU A 35 -23.58 23.66 11.69
N ILE A 36 -23.67 22.56 12.45
CA ILE A 36 -24.92 22.14 13.07
C ILE A 36 -25.40 23.20 14.07
N ALA A 37 -24.53 23.70 14.95
CA ALA A 37 -24.89 24.70 15.95
C ALA A 37 -25.37 26.02 15.32
N VAL A 38 -24.72 26.47 14.24
CA VAL A 38 -25.14 27.67 13.49
C VAL A 38 -26.48 27.44 12.79
N TYR A 39 -26.66 26.27 12.16
CA TYR A 39 -27.90 25.95 11.44
C TYR A 39 -29.12 25.85 12.38
N THR A 40 -28.97 25.22 13.54
CA THR A 40 -30.07 25.06 14.52
C THR A 40 -30.18 26.22 15.50
N GLN A 41 -29.24 27.17 15.49
CA GLN A 41 -29.08 28.25 16.47
C GLN A 41 -28.85 27.75 17.91
N GLN A 42 -28.51 26.46 18.09
CA GLN A 42 -28.30 25.83 19.39
C GLN A 42 -26.80 25.69 19.69
N PHE A 43 -26.22 26.71 20.34
CA PHE A 43 -24.78 26.72 20.65
C PHE A 43 -24.34 25.66 21.66
N PHE A 44 -25.25 25.12 22.48
CA PHE A 44 -24.89 24.03 23.42
C PHE A 44 -24.39 22.76 22.69
N LEU A 45 -24.72 22.60 21.40
CA LEU A 45 -24.25 21.46 20.59
C LEU A 45 -22.72 21.42 20.42
N LEU A 46 -22.03 22.55 20.62
CA LEU A 46 -20.57 22.60 20.60
C LEU A 46 -19.93 21.77 21.73
N ILE A 47 -20.62 21.59 22.85
CA ILE A 47 -20.16 20.75 23.98
C ILE A 47 -20.00 19.29 23.51
N PHE A 48 -20.91 18.79 22.66
CA PHE A 48 -20.78 17.45 22.09
C PHE A 48 -19.55 17.33 21.17
N GLY A 49 -19.16 18.42 20.49
CA GLY A 49 -17.89 18.50 19.76
C GLY A 49 -16.70 18.24 20.68
N VAL A 50 -16.63 18.92 21.82
CA VAL A 50 -15.57 18.72 22.82
C VAL A 50 -15.55 17.28 23.35
N ILE A 51 -16.72 16.72 23.70
CA ILE A 51 -16.83 15.33 24.17
C ILE A 51 -16.33 14.35 23.10
N SER A 52 -16.77 14.53 21.85
CA SER A 52 -16.36 13.67 20.74
C SER A 52 -14.86 13.76 20.43
N TYR A 53 -14.23 14.93 20.62
CA TYR A 53 -12.78 15.06 20.55
C TYR A 53 -12.07 14.17 21.59
N PHE A 54 -12.53 14.12 22.84
CA PHE A 54 -11.94 13.24 23.86
C PHE A 54 -12.07 11.76 23.50
N ILE A 55 -13.22 11.36 22.92
CA ILE A 55 -13.42 10.00 22.40
C ILE A 55 -12.43 9.70 21.28
N MET A 56 -12.28 10.62 20.32
CA MET A 56 -11.35 10.48 19.21
C MET A 56 -9.90 10.40 19.68
N LYS A 57 -9.53 11.17 20.71
CA LYS A 57 -8.22 11.11 21.36
C LYS A 57 -7.96 9.77 22.04
N ALA A 58 -8.96 9.22 22.75
CA ALA A 58 -8.87 7.90 23.35
C ALA A 58 -8.69 6.78 22.31
N MET A 59 -9.38 6.88 21.16
CA MET A 59 -9.22 5.95 20.04
C MET A 59 -7.81 6.03 19.43
N THR A 60 -7.33 7.25 19.16
CA THR A 60 -6.01 7.49 18.55
C THR A 60 -4.86 7.00 19.44
N LYS A 61 -5.04 6.99 20.77
CA LYS A 61 -4.05 6.45 21.71
C LYS A 61 -3.79 4.94 21.52
N LYS A 62 -4.79 4.18 21.05
CA LYS A 62 -4.63 2.75 20.75
C LYS A 62 -3.98 2.52 19.39
N ASP A 63 -4.44 3.25 18.38
CA ASP A 63 -3.95 3.18 17.02
C ASP A 63 -4.09 4.54 16.33
N GLU A 64 -2.95 5.14 15.96
CA GLU A 64 -2.89 6.45 15.29
C GLU A 64 -3.59 6.44 13.92
N GLN A 65 -3.70 5.27 13.26
CA GLN A 65 -4.31 5.10 11.95
C GLN A 65 -5.77 4.59 12.00
N MET A 66 -6.37 4.49 13.18
CA MET A 66 -7.72 3.92 13.37
C MET A 66 -8.79 4.58 12.48
N PHE A 67 -8.74 5.90 12.31
CA PHE A 67 -9.70 6.62 11.46
C PHE A 67 -9.54 6.28 9.97
N ARG A 68 -8.33 5.95 9.50
CA ARG A 68 -8.13 5.48 8.12
C ARG A 68 -8.88 4.17 7.87
N LEU A 69 -8.83 3.24 8.82
CA LEU A 69 -9.60 2.00 8.76
C LEU A 69 -11.12 2.25 8.84
N PHE A 70 -11.54 3.21 9.66
CA PHE A 70 -12.95 3.60 9.72
C PHE A 70 -13.44 4.18 8.40
N PHE A 71 -12.70 5.10 7.78
CA PHE A 71 -13.02 5.64 6.46
C PHE A 71 -12.96 4.58 5.35
N LEU A 72 -12.07 3.59 5.45
CA LEU A 72 -12.08 2.46 4.54
C LEU A 72 -13.37 1.64 4.71
N LYS A 73 -13.78 1.38 5.95
CA LYS A 73 -15.01 0.65 6.26
C LYS A 73 -16.26 1.36 5.74
N THR A 74 -16.30 2.70 5.75
CA THR A 74 -17.45 3.45 5.21
C THR A 74 -17.59 3.29 3.69
N LYS A 75 -16.50 3.14 2.95
CA LYS A 75 -16.53 2.82 1.51
C LYS A 75 -17.12 1.44 1.19
N PHE A 76 -17.17 0.56 2.19
CA PHE A 76 -17.66 -0.82 2.09
C PHE A 76 -18.97 -1.05 2.86
N ILE A 77 -19.76 -0.01 3.05
CA ILE A 77 -21.11 -0.17 3.59
C ILE A 77 -22.00 -0.75 2.48
N SER A 78 -22.38 -2.02 2.63
CA SER A 78 -23.29 -2.72 1.72
C SER A 78 -24.69 -2.11 1.79
N ASN A 79 -25.39 -2.05 0.64
CA ASN A 79 -26.79 -1.67 0.59
C ASN A 79 -27.64 -2.55 1.52
N PHE A 80 -28.58 -1.95 2.25
CA PHE A 80 -29.45 -2.66 3.21
C PHE A 80 -30.22 -3.80 2.54
N LEU A 81 -30.75 -3.57 1.33
CA LEU A 81 -31.48 -4.59 0.57
C LEU A 81 -30.59 -5.78 0.19
N SER A 82 -29.36 -5.51 -0.24
CA SER A 82 -28.38 -6.56 -0.57
C SER A 82 -28.00 -7.37 0.67
N ARG A 83 -27.74 -6.70 1.80
CA ARG A 83 -27.46 -7.36 3.08
C ARG A 83 -28.62 -8.23 3.56
N LYS A 84 -29.87 -7.79 3.36
CA LYS A 84 -31.07 -8.58 3.72
C LYS A 84 -31.22 -9.81 2.82
N TYR A 85 -30.93 -9.68 1.52
CA TYR A 85 -31.02 -10.77 0.55
C TYR A 85 -29.93 -11.83 0.78
N HIS A 86 -28.66 -11.42 0.91
CA HIS A 86 -27.53 -12.34 1.06
C HIS A 86 -27.26 -12.79 2.50
N LYS A 87 -27.90 -12.16 3.50
CA LYS A 87 -27.62 -12.34 4.95
C LYS A 87 -26.15 -12.09 5.33
N ALA A 88 -25.37 -11.50 4.44
CA ALA A 88 -23.95 -11.20 4.58
C ALA A 88 -23.63 -9.85 3.93
N LYS A 89 -22.44 -9.30 4.20
CA LYS A 89 -21.94 -8.14 3.47
C LYS A 89 -21.33 -8.63 2.16
N THR A 90 -21.89 -8.20 1.04
CA THR A 90 -21.38 -8.55 -0.29
C THR A 90 -20.61 -7.38 -0.90
N PHE A 91 -19.63 -7.74 -1.71
CA PHE A 91 -18.74 -6.83 -2.43
C PHE A 91 -18.51 -7.40 -3.82
N ASN A 92 -18.45 -6.53 -4.82
CA ASN A 92 -18.10 -6.93 -6.17
C ASN A 92 -16.60 -6.77 -6.43
N SER A 93 -16.02 -7.68 -7.20
CA SER A 93 -14.63 -7.55 -7.67
C SER A 93 -14.50 -6.37 -8.65
N VAL A 94 -15.49 -6.21 -9.54
CA VAL A 94 -15.54 -5.21 -10.60
C VAL A 94 -16.76 -4.30 -10.43
N SER A 95 -16.65 -3.04 -10.86
CA SER A 95 -17.73 -2.07 -10.90
C SER A 95 -18.63 -2.34 -12.10
N TYR A 96 -19.91 -2.63 -11.86
CA TYR A 96 -20.90 -2.76 -12.93
C TYR A 96 -21.43 -1.40 -13.36
N LYS A 97 -21.68 -1.25 -14.67
CA LYS A 97 -22.38 -0.07 -15.19
C LYS A 97 -23.85 -0.11 -14.78
N ARG A 98 -24.42 1.06 -14.55
CA ARG A 98 -25.87 1.18 -14.39
C ARG A 98 -26.52 0.83 -15.72
N LEU A 99 -27.35 -0.21 -15.70
CA LEU A 99 -28.18 -0.56 -16.84
C LEU A 99 -29.21 0.55 -17.08
N PRO A 100 -29.56 0.83 -18.35
CA PRO A 100 -30.68 1.73 -18.65
C PRO A 100 -31.96 1.20 -18.01
N THR A 101 -32.96 2.06 -17.81
CA THR A 101 -34.25 1.65 -17.20
C THR A 101 -35.22 1.05 -18.20
N ASN A 102 -35.00 1.27 -19.50
CA ASN A 102 -35.82 0.75 -20.58
C ASN A 102 -35.08 -0.39 -21.28
N ASN A 103 -35.22 -1.58 -20.73
CA ASN A 103 -34.55 -2.78 -21.21
C ASN A 103 -35.39 -4.02 -20.86
N ASP A 104 -35.48 -4.94 -21.81
CA ASP A 104 -36.35 -6.12 -21.74
C ASP A 104 -35.74 -7.27 -20.90
N PHE A 105 -34.71 -6.99 -20.11
CA PHE A 105 -34.06 -7.99 -19.28
C PHE A 105 -34.96 -8.39 -18.10
N PRO A 106 -35.07 -9.69 -17.79
CA PRO A 106 -35.80 -10.13 -16.60
C PRO A 106 -35.12 -9.58 -15.33
N LYS A 107 -35.92 -9.13 -14.36
CA LYS A 107 -35.41 -8.67 -13.06
C LYS A 107 -34.97 -9.90 -12.24
N LEU A 108 -33.68 -10.23 -12.30
CA LEU A 108 -33.10 -11.36 -11.57
C LEU A 108 -32.85 -11.08 -10.08
N SER A 109 -32.72 -9.81 -9.68
CA SER A 109 -32.39 -9.40 -8.32
C SER A 109 -33.24 -8.22 -7.84
N ILE A 110 -33.47 -8.16 -6.52
CA ILE A 110 -34.25 -7.10 -5.85
C ILE A 110 -33.53 -5.74 -5.89
N PHE A 111 -32.21 -5.75 -6.09
CA PHE A 111 -31.34 -4.58 -6.18
C PHE A 111 -30.39 -4.73 -7.37
N PRO A 112 -29.93 -3.62 -7.98
CA PRO A 112 -29.05 -3.71 -9.13
C PRO A 112 -27.59 -3.97 -8.70
N LEU A 113 -26.83 -4.71 -9.52
CA LEU A 113 -25.46 -5.11 -9.20
C LEU A 113 -24.51 -3.91 -8.98
N HIS A 114 -24.70 -2.81 -9.72
CA HIS A 114 -23.88 -1.60 -9.56
C HIS A 114 -24.07 -0.90 -8.20
N ALA A 115 -25.14 -1.20 -7.46
CA ALA A 115 -25.37 -0.62 -6.14
C ALA A 115 -24.49 -1.26 -5.06
N GLU A 116 -23.86 -2.40 -5.35
CA GLU A 116 -22.92 -3.03 -4.41
C GLU A 116 -21.54 -2.36 -4.48
N PRO A 117 -20.88 -2.17 -3.33
CA PRO A 117 -19.53 -1.63 -3.29
C PRO A 117 -18.54 -2.56 -4.01
N SER A 118 -17.65 -1.98 -4.83
CA SER A 118 -16.64 -2.71 -5.59
C SER A 118 -15.22 -2.50 -5.07
N LEU A 119 -14.39 -3.55 -5.15
CA LEU A 119 -12.96 -3.51 -4.83
C LEU A 119 -12.14 -2.79 -5.92
N GLU A 120 -12.65 -2.74 -7.15
CA GLU A 120 -11.98 -2.13 -8.28
C GLU A 120 -11.44 -0.72 -7.98
N LYS A 121 -12.19 0.11 -7.24
CA LYS A 121 -11.78 1.48 -6.91
C LYS A 121 -10.56 1.56 -5.99
N LEU A 122 -10.21 0.48 -5.30
CA LEU A 122 -9.02 0.41 -4.44
C LEU A 122 -7.81 -0.16 -5.13
N ILE A 123 -8.00 -0.91 -6.22
CA ILE A 123 -6.89 -1.52 -6.97
C ILE A 123 -6.35 -0.45 -7.93
N PRO A 124 -5.11 0.03 -7.73
CA PRO A 124 -4.54 1.12 -8.53
C PRO A 124 -4.04 0.63 -9.89
N TYR A 125 -3.81 -0.68 -10.05
CA TYR A 125 -3.27 -1.27 -11.27
C TYR A 125 -4.29 -1.30 -12.40
N SER A 126 -3.79 -1.16 -13.64
CA SER A 126 -4.60 -1.21 -14.86
C SER A 126 -4.23 -2.43 -15.70
N SER A 127 -2.98 -2.48 -16.21
CA SER A 127 -2.54 -3.54 -17.11
C SER A 127 -1.03 -3.72 -17.05
N LEU A 128 -0.55 -4.82 -17.62
CA LEU A 128 0.86 -5.07 -17.86
C LEU A 128 1.26 -4.45 -19.22
N LEU A 129 2.40 -3.76 -19.29
CA LEU A 129 2.94 -3.23 -20.56
C LEU A 129 4.07 -4.10 -21.12
N THR A 130 4.88 -4.65 -20.22
CA THR A 130 5.99 -5.57 -20.48
C THR A 130 6.02 -6.55 -19.31
N ASP A 131 6.67 -7.70 -19.43
CA ASP A 131 6.75 -8.73 -18.39
C ASP A 131 7.11 -8.21 -16.99
N SER A 132 7.89 -7.12 -16.90
CA SER A 132 8.28 -6.48 -15.62
C SER A 132 7.58 -5.15 -15.31
N ILE A 133 6.91 -4.51 -16.26
CA ILE A 133 6.38 -3.13 -16.12
C ILE A 133 4.86 -3.15 -16.06
N VAL A 134 4.31 -2.69 -14.94
CA VAL A 134 2.87 -2.53 -14.71
C VAL A 134 2.48 -1.06 -14.80
N ILE A 135 1.38 -0.75 -15.48
CA ILE A 135 0.79 0.60 -15.51
C ILE A 135 -0.39 0.71 -14.55
N THR A 136 -0.49 1.83 -13.84
CA THR A 136 -1.63 2.17 -12.98
C THR A 136 -2.74 2.88 -13.75
N LYS A 137 -3.93 2.99 -13.14
CA LYS A 137 -5.08 3.75 -13.66
C LYS A 137 -4.77 5.24 -13.85
N GLU A 138 -3.77 5.75 -13.13
CA GLU A 138 -3.26 7.13 -13.24
C GLU A 138 -2.02 7.24 -14.14
N HIS A 139 -1.77 6.23 -14.98
CA HIS A 139 -0.67 6.20 -15.95
C HIS A 139 0.74 6.28 -15.33
N MET A 140 0.88 5.84 -14.08
CA MET A 140 2.20 5.64 -13.44
C MET A 140 2.75 4.27 -13.83
N LEU A 141 4.06 4.18 -14.03
CA LEU A 141 4.76 2.93 -14.32
C LEU A 141 5.40 2.39 -13.06
N ILE A 142 5.27 1.09 -12.84
CA ILE A 142 5.73 0.40 -11.64
C ILE A 142 6.53 -0.83 -12.04
N SER A 143 7.68 -1.03 -11.39
CA SER A 143 8.47 -2.26 -11.44
C SER A 143 8.97 -2.58 -10.04
N THR A 144 8.95 -3.86 -9.67
CA THR A 144 9.37 -4.33 -8.34
C THR A 144 10.53 -5.29 -8.48
N PHE A 145 11.57 -5.05 -7.69
CA PHE A 145 12.79 -5.85 -7.62
C PHE A 145 12.79 -6.62 -6.30
N PHE A 146 13.18 -7.89 -6.37
CA PHE A 146 13.54 -8.67 -5.19
C PHE A 146 15.00 -8.39 -4.86
N ILE A 147 15.30 -8.17 -3.59
CA ILE A 147 16.65 -7.89 -3.08
C ILE A 147 16.94 -8.89 -1.97
N GLU A 148 18.08 -9.57 -2.05
CA GLU A 148 18.51 -10.53 -1.02
C GLU A 148 18.94 -9.80 0.26
N GLY A 149 19.60 -8.65 0.10
CA GLY A 149 20.10 -7.85 1.20
C GLY A 149 21.52 -8.27 1.57
N ILE A 150 22.06 -7.58 2.58
CA ILE A 150 23.42 -7.82 3.05
C ILE A 150 23.36 -8.50 4.42
N GLU A 151 24.20 -9.52 4.60
CA GLU A 151 24.39 -10.22 5.87
C GLU A 151 25.13 -9.34 6.88
N PHE A 152 24.37 -8.47 7.56
CA PHE A 152 24.94 -7.47 8.46
C PHE A 152 25.70 -8.06 9.67
N GLU A 153 25.46 -9.33 10.02
CA GLU A 153 26.12 -9.98 11.16
C GLU A 153 27.57 -10.42 10.84
N CYS A 154 27.87 -10.66 9.57
CA CYS A 154 29.19 -11.11 9.12
C CYS A 154 30.05 -9.99 8.52
N GLU A 155 29.45 -8.82 8.29
CA GLU A 155 30.12 -7.67 7.69
C GLU A 155 30.77 -6.74 8.73
N SER A 156 31.84 -6.07 8.32
CA SER A 156 32.50 -5.08 9.17
C SER A 156 31.67 -3.79 9.24
N ASP A 157 31.75 -3.08 10.36
CA ASP A 157 31.08 -1.77 10.54
C ASP A 157 31.45 -0.78 9.41
N GLU A 158 32.70 -0.82 8.94
CA GLU A 158 33.19 0.02 7.84
C GLU A 158 32.49 -0.30 6.51
N ASN A 159 32.35 -1.60 6.18
CA ASN A 159 31.63 -2.03 4.99
C ASN A 159 30.14 -1.70 5.06
N LEU A 160 29.51 -1.87 6.24
CA LEU A 160 28.11 -1.50 6.45
C LEU A 160 27.88 0.00 6.20
N ILE A 161 28.78 0.86 6.69
CA ILE A 161 28.72 2.30 6.44
C ILE A 161 28.92 2.61 4.95
N PHE A 162 29.89 1.94 4.30
CA PHE A 162 30.12 2.11 2.86
C PHE A 162 28.87 1.75 2.04
N LYS A 163 28.26 0.58 2.30
CA LYS A 163 27.04 0.12 1.63
C LYS A 163 25.85 1.05 1.91
N LYS A 164 25.70 1.54 3.14
CA LYS A 164 24.70 2.56 3.48
C LYS A 164 24.88 3.84 2.68
N ASN A 165 26.12 4.32 2.53
CA ASN A 165 26.43 5.51 1.74
C ASN A 165 26.16 5.27 0.24
N LEU A 166 26.46 4.08 -0.28
CA LEU A 166 26.17 3.69 -1.65
C LEU A 166 24.65 3.70 -1.92
N LEU A 167 23.85 3.12 -1.00
CA LEU A 167 22.39 3.16 -1.09
C LEU A 167 21.86 4.61 -1.08
N ASN A 168 22.41 5.47 -0.21
CA ASN A 168 22.04 6.88 -0.15
C ASN A 168 22.38 7.61 -1.46
N MET A 169 23.59 7.40 -2.01
CA MET A 169 23.99 7.98 -3.29
C MET A 169 23.09 7.51 -4.44
N MET A 170 22.71 6.23 -4.45
CA MET A 170 21.75 5.69 -5.40
C MET A 170 20.42 6.43 -5.32
N ILE A 171 19.82 6.57 -4.13
CA ILE A 171 18.54 7.30 -3.96
C ILE A 171 18.68 8.76 -4.40
N MET A 172 19.78 9.41 -4.01
CA MET A 172 20.05 10.81 -4.36
C MET A 172 20.18 11.02 -5.87
N SER A 173 20.68 10.04 -6.62
CA SER A 173 20.80 10.11 -8.09
C SER A 173 19.45 10.30 -8.79
N PHE A 174 18.34 9.88 -8.15
CA PHE A 174 16.99 10.01 -8.68
C PHE A 174 16.21 11.22 -8.12
N SER A 175 16.83 12.05 -7.28
CA SER A 175 16.16 13.16 -6.56
C SER A 175 15.45 14.17 -7.48
N ASN A 176 16.02 14.42 -8.67
CA ASN A 176 15.46 15.36 -9.65
C ASN A 176 14.47 14.72 -10.63
N GLU A 177 14.33 13.40 -10.59
CA GLU A 177 13.46 12.64 -11.48
C GLU A 177 12.08 12.43 -10.84
N PRO A 178 10.99 12.32 -11.61
CA PRO A 178 9.65 12.16 -11.06
C PRO A 178 9.40 10.69 -10.69
N ILE A 179 10.21 10.19 -9.76
CA ILE A 179 10.26 8.81 -9.33
C ILE A 179 10.00 8.76 -7.82
N ALA A 180 9.33 7.69 -7.39
CA ALA A 180 9.15 7.36 -5.99
C ALA A 180 9.61 5.92 -5.73
N PHE A 181 10.16 5.70 -4.55
CA PHE A 181 10.59 4.39 -4.07
C PHE A 181 9.63 3.88 -3.02
N TYR A 182 9.28 2.60 -3.10
CA TYR A 182 8.56 1.88 -2.06
C TYR A 182 9.36 0.67 -1.61
N PHE A 183 9.53 0.56 -0.30
CA PHE A 183 10.16 -0.59 0.33
C PHE A 183 9.07 -1.48 0.91
N HIS A 184 9.07 -2.75 0.53
CA HIS A 184 8.18 -3.74 1.09
C HIS A 184 9.02 -4.81 1.77
N ASN A 185 8.76 -5.04 3.06
CA ASN A 185 9.31 -6.18 3.77
C ASN A 185 8.17 -7.17 4.00
N VAL A 186 8.26 -8.33 3.36
CA VAL A 186 7.29 -9.40 3.47
C VAL A 186 7.89 -10.49 4.33
N ARG A 187 7.26 -10.72 5.49
CA ARG A 187 7.62 -11.81 6.40
C ARG A 187 6.68 -12.98 6.19
N PHE A 188 7.18 -14.09 5.68
CA PHE A 188 6.41 -15.33 5.55
C PHE A 188 7.00 -16.43 6.42
N LYS A 189 6.16 -17.41 6.74
CA LYS A 189 6.59 -18.60 7.47
C LYS A 189 7.23 -19.55 6.48
N LEU A 190 8.41 -20.03 6.83
CA LEU A 190 9.18 -20.97 6.05
C LEU A 190 9.12 -22.33 6.74
N HIS A 191 8.90 -23.37 5.94
CA HIS A 191 9.02 -24.76 6.35
C HIS A 191 10.07 -25.41 5.45
N GLU A 192 11.32 -24.98 5.60
CA GLU A 192 12.44 -25.64 4.95
C GLU A 192 12.99 -26.72 5.87
N PHE A 193 12.99 -27.94 5.35
CA PHE A 193 13.72 -29.06 5.91
C PHE A 193 14.96 -29.25 5.04
N LEU A 194 16.10 -29.50 5.68
CA LEU A 194 17.30 -29.91 4.94
C LEU A 194 17.04 -31.32 4.41
N ASP A 195 17.23 -31.53 3.11
CA ASP A 195 17.17 -32.88 2.54
C ASP A 195 18.37 -33.69 3.06
N SER A 196 18.11 -34.55 4.04
CA SER A 196 19.11 -35.36 4.70
C SER A 196 18.89 -36.85 4.40
N HIS A 197 19.96 -37.51 3.97
CA HIS A 197 19.98 -38.95 3.76
C HIS A 197 21.14 -39.54 4.56
N PHE A 198 20.79 -40.23 5.64
CA PHE A 198 21.75 -40.94 6.48
C PHE A 198 21.49 -42.44 6.43
N GLU A 199 22.51 -43.21 6.06
CA GLU A 199 22.45 -44.68 6.07
C GLU A 199 22.43 -45.25 7.50
N ASN A 200 23.02 -44.53 8.45
CA ASN A 200 23.10 -44.94 9.85
C ASN A 200 21.78 -44.61 10.59
N SER A 201 21.20 -45.63 11.24
CA SER A 201 19.94 -45.52 11.99
C SER A 201 20.00 -44.51 13.15
N PHE A 202 21.13 -44.40 13.84
CA PHE A 202 21.31 -43.44 14.94
C PHE A 202 21.30 -41.99 14.43
N LEU A 203 21.99 -41.72 13.32
CA LEU A 203 22.01 -40.40 12.70
C LEU A 203 20.64 -40.00 12.16
N LYS A 204 19.91 -40.96 11.59
CA LYS A 204 18.52 -40.76 11.17
C LYS A 204 17.61 -40.39 12.34
N GLU A 205 17.75 -41.05 13.48
CA GLU A 205 16.95 -40.70 14.67
C GLU A 205 17.28 -39.29 15.21
N ILE A 206 18.55 -38.88 15.17
CA ILE A 206 18.97 -37.52 15.54
C ILE A 206 18.36 -36.49 14.59
N ASP A 207 18.46 -36.73 13.29
CA ASP A 207 17.92 -35.88 12.25
C ASP A 207 16.40 -35.70 12.38
N GLU A 208 15.67 -36.80 12.59
CA GLU A 208 14.23 -36.74 12.85
C GLU A 208 13.90 -35.95 14.12
N LYS A 209 14.67 -36.09 15.20
CA LYS A 209 14.47 -35.32 16.44
C LYS A 209 14.78 -33.84 16.26
N TYR A 210 15.82 -33.53 15.48
CA TYR A 210 16.21 -32.18 15.11
C TYR A 210 15.10 -31.50 14.30
N HIS A 211 14.58 -32.17 13.26
CA HIS A 211 13.47 -31.66 12.46
C HIS A 211 12.16 -31.49 13.26
N LYS A 212 11.82 -32.46 14.12
CA LYS A 212 10.67 -32.34 15.04
C LYS A 212 10.78 -31.16 16.02
N SER A 213 11.99 -30.67 16.29
CA SER A 213 12.18 -29.49 17.14
C SER A 213 11.68 -28.20 16.46
N PHE A 214 11.66 -28.16 15.13
CA PHE A 214 11.23 -27.00 14.33
C PHE A 214 9.72 -26.90 14.15
N ASP A 215 8.97 -28.01 14.25
CA ASP A 215 7.50 -28.00 14.15
C ASP A 215 6.83 -27.11 15.21
N LYS A 216 7.50 -26.91 16.36
CA LYS A 216 7.00 -26.05 17.45
C LYS A 216 7.19 -24.55 17.18
N LYS A 217 8.13 -24.17 16.31
CA LYS A 217 8.46 -22.77 15.99
C LYS A 217 8.69 -22.63 14.49
N SER A 218 7.68 -22.16 13.76
CA SER A 218 7.81 -21.85 12.34
C SER A 218 8.91 -20.82 12.14
N PHE A 219 9.93 -21.17 11.35
CA PHE A 219 10.90 -20.20 10.87
C PHE A 219 10.20 -19.10 10.08
N GLN A 220 10.78 -17.90 10.09
CA GLN A 220 10.26 -16.78 9.33
C GLN A 220 11.38 -16.16 8.55
N GLN A 221 11.18 -16.03 7.24
CA GLN A 221 12.08 -15.34 6.35
C GLN A 221 11.50 -13.95 6.08
N ASN A 222 12.39 -12.94 6.03
CA ASN A 222 12.04 -11.61 5.57
C ASN A 222 12.55 -11.49 4.13
N SER A 223 11.64 -11.25 3.20
CA SER A 223 11.99 -10.91 1.82
C SER A 223 11.82 -9.41 1.60
N LEU A 224 12.86 -8.80 1.05
CA LEU A 224 12.91 -7.39 0.76
C LEU A 224 12.55 -7.17 -0.71
N TYR A 225 11.59 -6.26 -0.93
CA TYR A 225 11.24 -5.82 -2.26
C TYR A 225 11.39 -4.32 -2.36
N LEU A 226 12.04 -3.87 -3.42
CA LEU A 226 12.13 -2.47 -3.80
C LEU A 226 11.28 -2.21 -5.03
N THR A 227 10.29 -1.34 -4.89
CA THR A 227 9.43 -0.95 -5.99
C THR A 227 9.79 0.45 -6.46
N LEU A 228 10.09 0.58 -7.75
CA LEU A 228 10.29 1.85 -8.43
C LEU A 228 8.97 2.28 -9.07
N VAL A 229 8.53 3.50 -8.76
CA VAL A 229 7.31 4.11 -9.33
C VAL A 229 7.69 5.35 -10.11
N TYR A 230 7.49 5.34 -11.42
CA TYR A 230 7.68 6.51 -12.29
C TYR A 230 6.34 7.20 -12.53
N LYS A 231 6.29 8.50 -12.19
CA LYS A 231 5.13 9.36 -12.37
C LYS A 231 5.41 10.39 -13.48
N PRO A 232 5.18 10.05 -14.76
CA PRO A 232 5.45 10.97 -15.87
C PRO A 232 4.61 12.25 -15.79
N LEU A 233 3.36 12.12 -15.36
CA LEU A 233 2.38 13.19 -15.29
C LEU A 233 2.35 13.76 -13.87
N LYS A 234 3.01 14.90 -13.65
CA LYS A 234 3.19 15.49 -12.32
C LYS A 234 1.88 16.06 -11.76
N SER A 235 1.11 16.78 -12.59
CA SER A 235 -0.10 17.49 -12.20
C SER A 235 -1.39 16.72 -12.56
N ASN A 236 -2.45 16.96 -11.78
CA ASN A 236 -3.80 16.52 -12.12
C ASN A 236 -4.33 17.13 -13.43
N ILE A 237 -3.78 18.28 -13.83
CA ILE A 237 -4.11 18.91 -15.11
C ILE A 237 -3.53 18.08 -16.25
N ASP A 238 -2.26 17.68 -16.14
CA ASP A 238 -1.56 16.84 -17.13
C ASP A 238 -2.28 15.48 -17.30
N LEU A 239 -2.77 14.89 -16.21
CA LEU A 239 -3.59 13.68 -16.26
C LEU A 239 -4.89 13.89 -17.05
N LYS A 240 -5.55 15.03 -16.88
CA LYS A 240 -6.79 15.34 -17.60
C LYS A 240 -6.54 15.64 -19.07
N THR A 241 -5.46 16.33 -19.41
CA THR A 241 -5.10 16.60 -20.81
C THR A 241 -4.71 15.30 -21.51
N PHE A 242 -3.89 14.47 -20.87
CA PHE A 242 -3.49 13.15 -21.35
C PHE A 242 -4.69 12.24 -21.63
N ASN A 243 -5.67 12.21 -20.73
CA ASN A 243 -6.87 11.39 -20.90
C ASN A 243 -7.79 11.84 -22.04
N LYS A 244 -7.67 13.09 -22.51
CA LYS A 244 -8.41 13.61 -23.66
C LYS A 244 -7.71 13.34 -25.00
N LEU A 245 -6.48 12.84 -24.99
CA LEU A 245 -5.74 12.58 -26.22
C LEU A 245 -6.35 11.43 -27.04
N ASN A 246 -6.17 11.50 -28.35
CA ASN A 246 -6.53 10.43 -29.27
C ASN A 246 -5.73 9.16 -28.94
N TYR A 247 -6.32 8.00 -29.23
CA TYR A 247 -5.73 6.68 -28.95
C TYR A 247 -4.30 6.53 -29.49
N LYS A 248 -4.06 6.95 -30.74
CA LYS A 248 -2.73 6.87 -31.39
C LYS A 248 -1.69 7.74 -30.70
N SER A 249 -2.06 8.96 -30.33
CA SER A 249 -1.18 9.88 -29.59
C SER A 249 -0.86 9.34 -28.19
N LYS A 250 -1.88 8.81 -27.51
CA LYS A 250 -1.75 8.20 -26.19
C LYS A 250 -0.80 7.00 -26.20
N ALA A 251 -0.94 6.11 -27.18
CA ALA A 251 -0.05 4.96 -27.35
C ALA A 251 1.41 5.39 -27.55
N LYS A 252 1.65 6.43 -28.36
CA LYS A 252 2.99 6.99 -28.59
C LYS A 252 3.60 7.60 -27.32
N GLU A 253 2.81 8.31 -26.53
CA GLU A 253 3.30 8.87 -25.27
C GLU A 253 3.59 7.77 -24.23
N ILE A 254 2.75 6.74 -24.13
CA ILE A 254 3.01 5.59 -23.26
C ILE A 254 4.30 4.89 -23.68
N SER A 255 4.55 4.67 -24.97
CA SER A 255 5.83 4.07 -25.40
C SER A 255 7.04 4.93 -25.02
N ASN A 256 6.92 6.26 -25.09
CA ASN A 256 7.98 7.16 -24.64
C ASN A 256 8.20 7.06 -23.12
N PHE A 257 7.13 6.95 -22.33
CA PHE A 257 7.23 6.73 -20.89
C PHE A 257 7.90 5.39 -20.56
N VAL A 258 7.59 4.34 -21.31
CA VAL A 258 8.22 3.01 -21.14
C VAL A 258 9.71 3.08 -21.44
N LEU A 259 10.12 3.68 -22.55
CA LEU A 259 11.54 3.83 -22.90
C LEU A 259 12.32 4.57 -21.81
N LYS A 260 11.79 5.71 -21.35
CA LYS A 260 12.39 6.48 -20.27
C LYS A 260 12.41 5.72 -18.94
N PHE A 261 11.37 4.93 -18.66
CA PHE A 261 11.34 4.09 -17.47
C PHE A 261 12.37 2.96 -17.52
N GLN A 262 12.58 2.34 -18.68
CA GLN A 262 13.62 1.34 -18.87
C GLN A 262 15.02 1.90 -18.61
N GLU A 263 15.30 3.15 -19.00
CA GLU A 263 16.56 3.82 -18.65
C GLU A 263 16.74 3.94 -17.12
N TYR A 264 15.68 4.29 -16.39
CA TYR A 264 15.74 4.34 -14.92
C TYR A 264 15.91 2.96 -14.29
N LEU A 265 15.23 1.94 -14.82
CA LEU A 265 15.39 0.57 -14.36
C LEU A 265 16.83 0.08 -14.58
N GLY A 266 17.43 0.35 -15.73
CA GLY A 266 18.83 -0.01 -15.99
C GLY A 266 19.82 0.68 -15.05
N LYS A 267 19.61 1.97 -14.76
CA LYS A 267 20.39 2.70 -13.74
C LYS A 267 20.23 2.10 -12.34
N LEU A 268 19.01 1.72 -11.98
CA LEU A 268 18.71 1.16 -10.68
C LEU A 268 19.30 -0.26 -10.53
N GLU A 269 19.13 -1.11 -11.53
CA GLU A 269 19.68 -2.46 -11.55
C GLU A 269 21.20 -2.45 -11.42
N ALA A 270 21.89 -1.53 -12.11
CA ALA A 270 23.34 -1.38 -12.00
C ALA A 270 23.81 -1.06 -10.57
N ASN A 271 23.01 -0.33 -9.78
CA ASN A 271 23.34 0.01 -8.38
C ASN A 271 22.91 -1.07 -7.38
N ILE A 272 21.92 -1.90 -7.72
CA ILE A 272 21.37 -2.92 -6.81
C ILE A 272 22.14 -4.23 -6.85
N LYS A 273 22.89 -4.52 -7.92
CA LYS A 273 23.70 -5.76 -8.01
C LYS A 273 24.66 -5.99 -6.83
N ASP A 274 24.97 -4.94 -6.09
CA ASP A 274 25.83 -4.99 -4.91
C ASP A 274 25.06 -5.31 -3.60
N PHE A 275 23.74 -5.49 -3.64
CA PHE A 275 22.83 -5.68 -2.48
C PHE A 275 21.95 -6.91 -2.58
#